data_AF-A0A4R5KEK7-F1
#
_entry.id   AF-A0A4R5KEK7-F1
#
_cell.length_a   1.000
_cell.length_b   1.000
_cell.length_c   1.000
_cell.angle_alpha   90.00
_cell.angle_beta   90.00
_cell.angle_gamma   90.00
#
_symmetry.space_group_name_H-M   'P 1'
#
loop_
_entity.id
_entity.type
_entity.pdbx_description
1 polymer ?
#
loop_
_entity_poly.entity_id
_entity_poly.type
_entity_poly.pdbx_seq_one_letter_code
_entity_poly.pdbx_strand_id
1 'polypeptide(L)'
;MTELNRNYKKQISKQYESHFLELRVIVNSFDPLGLVAGGAPENEHDNITQKLISLLYDDRLDEVKSLLKDCYEEYGFNTKEEINEKFKNKIESTYKQVEDWYKQFRQI
;
A
#
# COMPACT_ATOMS: atom_id res chain seq x y z
N MET A 1 24.07 10.87 22.55
CA MET A 1 23.85 10.25 21.21
C MET A 1 25.10 10.47 20.37
N THR A 2 25.73 9.41 19.88
CA THR A 2 26.93 9.45 19.03
C THR A 2 26.57 9.76 17.57
N GLU A 3 27.54 10.21 16.77
CA GLU A 3 27.36 10.44 15.32
C GLU A 3 26.94 9.15 14.58
N LEU A 4 27.43 8.00 15.02
CA LEU A 4 27.04 6.69 14.51
C LEU A 4 25.52 6.45 14.64
N ASN A 5 24.95 6.74 15.81
CA ASN A 5 23.51 6.57 16.06
C ASN A 5 22.67 7.53 15.21
N ARG A 6 23.18 8.73 14.91
CA ARG A 6 22.51 9.70 14.01
C ARG A 6 22.51 9.22 12.56
N ASN A 7 23.65 8.73 12.08
CA ASN A 7 23.78 8.23 10.70
C ASN A 7 22.93 6.98 10.48
N TYR A 8 22.91 6.06 11.44
CA TYR A 8 22.05 4.87 11.39
C TYR A 8 20.56 5.24 11.35
N LYS A 9 20.09 6.13 12.24
CA LYS A 9 18.69 6.60 12.24
C LYS A 9 18.30 7.27 10.92
N LYS A 10 19.20 8.07 10.32
CA LYS A 10 18.98 8.68 9.00
C LYS A 10 18.85 7.63 7.90
N GLN A 11 19.66 6.56 7.93
CA GLN A 11 19.58 5.49 6.94
C GLN A 11 18.25 4.74 7.02
N ILE A 12 17.82 4.35 8.23
CA ILE A 12 16.50 3.72 8.44
C ILE A 12 15.38 4.62 7.92
N SER A 13 15.42 5.91 8.26
CA SER A 13 14.42 6.88 7.81
C SER A 13 14.34 6.97 6.29
N LYS A 14 15.50 6.97 5.60
CA LYS A 14 15.56 7.01 4.13
C LYS A 14 15.06 5.74 3.47
N GLN A 15 15.38 4.57 4.04
CA GLN A 15 14.87 3.29 3.54
C GLN A 15 13.36 3.23 3.68
N TYR A 16 12.83 3.60 4.85
CA TYR A 16 11.40 3.66 5.07
C TYR A 16 10.70 4.61 4.09
N GLU A 17 11.26 5.79 3.87
CA GLU A 17 10.74 6.76 2.89
C GLU A 17 10.74 6.19 1.46
N SER A 18 11.82 5.51 1.05
CA SER A 18 11.88 4.84 -0.27
C SER A 18 10.78 3.79 -0.41
N HIS A 19 10.65 2.90 0.58
CA HIS A 19 9.63 1.86 0.57
C HIS A 19 8.21 2.44 0.56
N PHE A 20 7.99 3.53 1.30
CA PHE A 20 6.70 4.22 1.29
C PHE A 20 6.36 4.74 -0.12
N LEU A 21 7.31 5.41 -0.78
CA LEU A 21 7.10 5.94 -2.13
C LEU A 21 6.87 4.84 -3.17
N GLU A 22 7.58 3.72 -3.08
CA GLU A 22 7.38 2.55 -3.94
C GLU A 22 5.98 1.95 -3.76
N LEU A 23 5.56 1.75 -2.51
CA LEU A 23 4.22 1.23 -2.20
C LEU A 23 3.12 2.22 -2.58
N ARG A 24 3.37 3.53 -2.47
CA ARG A 24 2.44 4.58 -2.92
C ARG A 24 2.17 4.48 -4.42
N VAL A 25 3.17 4.16 -5.24
CA VAL A 25 2.96 3.94 -6.69
C VAL A 25 1.99 2.76 -6.93
N ILE A 26 2.12 1.68 -6.16
CA ILE A 26 1.22 0.51 -6.25
C ILE A 26 -0.21 0.90 -5.83
N VAL A 27 -0.36 1.61 -4.72
CA VAL A 27 -1.67 2.07 -4.22
C VAL A 27 -2.32 3.09 -5.16
N ASN A 28 -1.56 4.03 -5.72
CA ASN A 28 -2.05 4.99 -6.71
C ASN A 28 -2.39 4.33 -8.05
N SER A 29 -1.84 3.16 -8.37
CA SER A 29 -2.23 2.38 -9.55
C SER A 29 -3.51 1.58 -9.31
N PHE A 30 -3.73 1.15 -8.07
CA PHE A 30 -4.98 0.53 -7.64
C PHE A 30 -6.16 1.50 -7.77
N ASP A 31 -5.95 2.75 -7.31
CA ASP A 31 -6.84 3.91 -7.37
C ASP A 31 -8.32 3.52 -7.24
N PRO A 32 -8.75 3.14 -6.03
CA PRO A 32 -10.04 2.49 -5.84
C PRO A 32 -11.19 3.40 -6.29
N LEU A 33 -11.06 4.70 -6.06
CA LEU A 33 -12.04 5.72 -6.41
C LEU A 33 -11.77 6.42 -7.74
N GLY A 34 -10.67 6.14 -8.42
CA GLY A 34 -10.29 6.89 -9.61
C GLY A 34 -9.89 8.34 -9.32
N LEU A 35 -9.50 8.67 -8.09
CA LEU A 35 -9.20 10.05 -7.68
C LEU A 35 -7.91 10.54 -8.32
N VAL A 36 -6.84 9.74 -8.26
CA VAL A 36 -5.55 10.10 -8.85
C VAL A 36 -5.67 10.17 -10.37
N ALA A 37 -6.38 9.22 -10.98
CA ALA A 37 -6.71 9.26 -12.42
C ALA A 37 -7.58 10.49 -12.78
N GLY A 38 -8.40 10.97 -11.84
CA GLY A 38 -9.22 12.18 -11.95
C GLY A 38 -8.47 13.49 -11.73
N GLY A 39 -7.16 13.45 -11.45
CA GLY A 39 -6.32 14.62 -11.24
C GLY A 39 -6.19 15.05 -9.78
N ALA A 40 -6.66 14.24 -8.83
CA ALA A 40 -6.35 14.45 -7.42
C ALA A 40 -4.84 14.31 -7.18
N PRO A 41 -4.29 15.00 -6.17
CA PRO A 41 -2.90 14.85 -5.79
C PRO A 41 -2.52 13.39 -5.48
N GLU A 42 -1.27 13.02 -5.74
CA GLU A 42 -0.79 11.66 -5.51
C GLU A 42 -0.82 11.21 -4.03
N ASN A 43 -0.98 12.13 -3.08
CA ASN A 43 -1.02 11.83 -1.64
C ASN A 43 -2.42 11.49 -1.14
N GLU A 44 -3.42 11.41 -2.02
CA GLU A 44 -4.81 11.13 -1.68
C GLU A 44 -4.96 9.80 -0.93
N HIS A 45 -4.15 8.80 -1.28
CA HIS A 45 -4.19 7.45 -0.72
C HIS A 45 -3.06 7.17 0.29
N ASP A 46 -2.37 8.20 0.79
CA ASP A 46 -1.23 8.04 1.72
C ASP A 46 -1.64 7.32 3.02
N ASN A 47 -2.89 7.45 3.46
CA ASN A 47 -3.43 6.71 4.60
C ASN A 47 -3.41 5.19 4.36
N ILE A 48 -3.77 4.75 3.16
CA ILE A 48 -3.75 3.34 2.76
C ILE A 48 -2.31 2.87 2.64
N THR A 49 -1.44 3.67 2.00
CA THR A 49 -0.01 3.37 1.91
C THR A 49 0.62 3.22 3.30
N GLN A 50 0.26 4.08 4.25
CA GLN A 50 0.75 4.02 5.63
C GLN A 50 0.29 2.75 6.37
N LYS A 51 -0.99 2.36 6.22
CA LYS A 51 -1.51 1.09 6.75
C LYS A 51 -0.76 -0.09 6.12
N LEU A 52 -0.57 -0.06 4.80
CA LEU A 52 0.08 -1.12 4.03
C LEU A 52 1.53 -1.34 4.46
N ILE A 53 2.36 -0.29 4.47
CA ILE A 53 3.77 -0.43 4.85
C ILE A 53 3.91 -0.94 6.30
N SER A 54 3.01 -0.56 7.21
CA SER A 54 2.99 -1.08 8.57
C SER A 54 2.74 -2.59 8.60
N LEU A 55 1.76 -3.09 7.84
CA LEU A 55 1.48 -4.53 7.75
C LEU A 55 2.71 -5.30 7.27
N LEU A 56 3.39 -4.79 6.22
CA LEU A 56 4.54 -5.48 5.62
C LEU A 56 5.75 -5.49 6.56
N TYR A 57 6.02 -4.40 7.27
CA TYR A 57 7.09 -4.37 8.27
C TYR A 57 6.81 -5.29 9.47
N ASP A 58 5.53 -5.54 9.77
CA ASP A 58 5.10 -6.46 10.83
C ASP A 58 4.97 -7.93 10.36
N ASP A 59 5.36 -8.25 9.12
CA ASP A 59 5.23 -9.58 8.52
C ASP A 59 3.77 -10.08 8.33
N ARG A 60 2.81 -9.15 8.20
CA ARG A 60 1.36 -9.42 8.09
C ARG A 60 0.84 -9.32 6.65
N LEU A 61 1.49 -10.05 5.74
CA LEU A 61 1.12 -10.07 4.30
C LEU A 61 -0.31 -10.61 4.08
N ASP A 62 -0.75 -11.55 4.92
CA ASP A 62 -2.07 -12.16 4.89
C ASP A 62 -3.22 -11.16 5.10
N GLU A 63 -2.97 -10.07 5.82
CA GLU A 63 -3.94 -9.00 6.07
C GLU A 63 -4.10 -8.02 4.89
N VAL A 64 -3.16 -7.99 3.93
CA VAL A 64 -3.15 -7.01 2.82
C VAL A 64 -4.42 -7.11 1.97
N LYS A 65 -4.91 -8.32 1.69
CA LYS A 65 -6.16 -8.47 0.92
C LYS A 65 -7.37 -7.90 1.66
N SER A 66 -7.38 -7.96 2.99
CA SER A 66 -8.45 -7.36 3.79
C SER A 66 -8.36 -5.85 3.68
N LEU A 67 -7.17 -5.27 3.90
CA LEU A 67 -6.94 -3.83 3.76
C LEU A 67 -7.46 -3.29 2.42
N LEU A 68 -7.12 -3.95 1.30
CA LEU A 68 -7.55 -3.52 -0.03
C LEU A 68 -9.08 -3.59 -0.22
N LYS A 69 -9.77 -4.54 0.41
CA LYS A 69 -11.24 -4.62 0.39
C LYS A 69 -11.85 -3.52 1.25
N ASP A 70 -11.33 -3.35 2.46
CA ASP A 70 -11.83 -2.39 3.45
C ASP A 70 -11.73 -0.96 2.93
N CYS A 71 -10.68 -0.63 2.15
CA CYS A 71 -10.57 0.67 1.48
C CYS A 71 -11.83 1.02 0.69
N TYR A 72 -12.39 0.08 -0.07
CA TYR A 72 -13.59 0.35 -0.86
C TYR A 72 -14.86 0.47 -0.01
N GLU A 73 -14.95 -0.28 1.09
CA GLU A 73 -16.06 -0.15 2.04
C GLU A 73 -16.02 1.21 2.75
N GLU A 74 -14.83 1.66 3.18
CA GLU A 74 -14.60 2.98 3.76
C GLU A 74 -15.05 4.11 2.82
N TYR A 75 -14.91 3.92 1.51
CA TYR A 75 -15.35 4.90 0.50
C TYR A 75 -16.83 4.79 0.07
N GLY A 76 -17.63 3.94 0.71
CA GLY A 76 -19.07 3.87 0.50
C GLY A 76 -19.51 3.04 -0.71
N PHE A 77 -18.62 2.22 -1.30
CA PHE A 77 -19.06 1.16 -2.20
C PHE A 77 -19.71 0.05 -1.36
N ASN A 78 -21.04 0.01 -1.32
CA ASN A 78 -21.79 -1.04 -0.63
C ASN A 78 -21.45 -2.43 -1.24
N THR A 79 -20.65 -3.21 -0.53
CA THR A 79 -20.05 -4.49 -0.96
C THR A 79 -21.02 -5.67 -1.05
N LYS A 80 -22.34 -5.47 -0.90
CA LYS A 80 -23.28 -6.60 -0.89
C LYS A 80 -23.77 -7.09 -2.24
N GLU A 81 -23.79 -6.25 -3.29
CA GLU A 81 -24.41 -6.65 -4.58
C GLU A 81 -23.56 -6.40 -5.83
N GLU A 82 -22.51 -5.55 -5.80
CA GLU A 82 -21.67 -5.27 -6.98
C GLU A 82 -20.17 -5.21 -6.69
N ILE A 83 -19.63 -6.22 -5.98
CA ILE A 83 -18.23 -6.57 -6.24
C ILE A 83 -18.20 -7.26 -7.62
N ASN A 84 -18.22 -6.44 -8.67
CA ASN A 84 -18.10 -6.93 -10.04
C ASN A 84 -16.72 -7.58 -10.24
N GLU A 85 -16.60 -8.46 -11.23
CA GLU A 85 -15.34 -9.19 -11.48
C GLU A 85 -14.15 -8.26 -11.69
N LYS A 86 -14.38 -7.07 -12.26
CA LYS A 86 -13.36 -6.05 -12.46
C LYS A 86 -12.74 -5.58 -11.13
N PHE A 87 -13.53 -5.45 -10.07
CA PHE A 87 -13.04 -5.15 -8.72
C PHE A 87 -12.19 -6.28 -8.16
N LYS A 88 -12.67 -7.53 -8.25
CA LYS A 88 -11.92 -8.68 -7.73
C LYS A 88 -10.56 -8.80 -8.43
N ASN A 89 -10.55 -8.61 -9.74
CA ASN A 89 -9.34 -8.62 -10.54
C ASN A 89 -8.38 -7.48 -10.16
N LYS A 90 -8.90 -6.28 -9.86
CA LYS A 90 -8.07 -5.18 -9.35
C LYS A 90 -7.41 -5.55 -8.02
N ILE A 91 -8.17 -6.05 -7.05
CA ILE A 91 -7.62 -6.46 -5.75
C ILE A 91 -6.57 -7.54 -5.91
N GLU A 92 -6.83 -8.59 -6.69
CA GLU A 92 -5.87 -9.67 -6.91
C GLU A 92 -4.60 -9.19 -7.62
N SER A 93 -4.75 -8.33 -8.63
CA SER A 93 -3.62 -7.72 -9.33
C SER A 93 -2.77 -6.86 -8.40
N THR A 94 -3.40 -5.99 -7.61
CA THR A 94 -2.70 -5.13 -6.64
C THR A 94 -2.05 -5.95 -5.54
N TYR A 95 -2.74 -6.95 -5.00
CA TYR A 95 -2.17 -7.87 -4.00
C TYR A 95 -0.92 -8.56 -4.55
N LYS A 96 -0.95 -9.03 -5.80
CA LYS A 96 0.23 -9.65 -6.41
C LYS A 96 1.41 -8.70 -6.53
N GLN A 97 1.17 -7.43 -6.92
CA GLN A 97 2.22 -6.42 -6.96
C GLN A 97 2.84 -6.16 -5.57
N VAL A 98 1.99 -6.08 -4.53
CA VAL A 98 2.45 -5.96 -3.15
C VAL A 98 3.24 -7.19 -2.71
N GLU A 99 2.76 -8.39 -3.01
CA GLU A 99 3.42 -9.64 -2.65
C GLU A 99 4.79 -9.77 -3.33
N ASP A 100 4.90 -9.42 -4.61
CA ASP A 100 6.16 -9.43 -5.34
C ASP A 100 7.14 -8.39 -4.79
N TRP A 101 6.65 -7.18 -4.44
CA TRP A 101 7.45 -6.18 -3.73
C TRP A 101 7.92 -6.71 -2.37
N TYR A 102 7.03 -7.37 -1.62
CA TYR A 102 7.32 -7.90 -0.30
C TYR A 102 8.39 -8.99 -0.31
N LYS A 103 8.35 -9.90 -1.28
CA LYS A 103 9.38 -10.92 -1.51
C LYS A 103 10.75 -10.28 -1.76
N GLN A 104 10.80 -9.24 -2.58
CA GLN A 104 12.04 -8.48 -2.82
C GLN A 104 12.55 -7.79 -1.55
N PHE A 105 11.66 -7.16 -0.79
CA PHE A 105 11.97 -6.51 0.49
C PHE A 105 12.55 -7.50 1.52
N ARG A 106 11.94 -8.69 1.65
CA ARG A 106 12.38 -9.73 2.59
C ARG A 106 13.52 -10.60 2.06
N GLN A 107 13.89 -10.47 0.79
CA GLN A 107 14.87 -11.33 0.10
C GLN A 107 14.48 -12.81 0.10
N ILE A 108 13.18 -13.11 -0.09
CA ILE A 108 12.62 -14.48 -0.09
C ILE A 108 11.99 -14.84 -1.44
#